data_AF-A0A9D4A4Z9-F1
#
_entry.id   AF-A0A9D4A4Z9-F1
#
_cell.length_a   1.000
_cell.length_b   1.000
_cell.length_c   1.000
_cell.angle_alpha   90.00
_cell.angle_beta   90.00
_cell.angle_gamma   90.00
#
_symmetry.space_group_name_H-M   'P 1'
#
loop_
_entity.id
_entity.type
_entity.pdbx_description
1 polymer ?
#
loop_
_entity_poly.entity_id
_entity_poly.type
_entity_poly.pdbx_seq_one_letter_code
_entity_poly.pdbx_strand_id
1 'polypeptide(L)'
;MGVRPFIAALVNNVWKSTTPEEVLALYLAELRIMAESKLKRPIKDVVLCIPVSFSRFQLTRIERACTIAGLHFLRLMPEPAAVALLYAQQQQHILRDNTGRVSKRIALVLIWVQGIMMLL
;
A
#
# COMPACT_ATOMS: atom_id res chain seq x y z
N MET A 1 -0.10 -7.28 26.57
CA MET A 1 -1.38 -7.84 26.06
C MET A 1 -2.05 -6.78 25.19
N GLY A 2 -1.86 -6.79 23.88
CA GLY A 2 -2.48 -5.80 22.98
C GLY A 2 -3.90 -6.22 22.64
N VAL A 3 -4.91 -5.46 23.07
CA VAL A 3 -6.31 -5.69 22.73
C VAL A 3 -6.44 -5.72 21.21
N ARG A 4 -7.08 -6.76 20.65
CA ARG A 4 -7.49 -6.78 19.24
C ARG A 4 -8.80 -5.99 19.16
N PRO A 5 -8.79 -4.77 18.61
CA PRO A 5 -10.04 -4.05 18.41
C PRO A 5 -10.91 -4.83 17.42
N PHE A 6 -12.20 -4.88 17.68
CA PHE A 6 -13.19 -5.49 16.80
C PHE A 6 -14.16 -4.41 16.35
N ILE A 7 -14.47 -4.41 15.06
CA ILE A 7 -15.44 -3.52 14.44
C ILE A 7 -16.63 -4.38 14.05
N ALA A 8 -17.79 -4.08 14.62
CA ALA A 8 -19.05 -4.66 14.16
C ALA A 8 -19.59 -3.80 13.02
N ALA A 9 -19.81 -4.40 11.86
CA ALA A 9 -20.41 -3.74 10.71
C ALA A 9 -21.67 -4.51 10.29
N LEU A 10 -22.70 -3.77 9.87
CA LEU A 10 -23.90 -4.36 9.26
C LEU A 10 -23.61 -4.59 7.77
N VAL A 11 -23.48 -5.85 7.37
CA VAL A 11 -23.23 -6.23 5.98
C VAL A 11 -24.40 -7.11 5.53
N ASN A 12 -25.09 -6.70 4.46
CA ASN A 12 -26.24 -7.44 3.90
C ASN A 12 -27.31 -7.79 4.94
N ASN A 13 -27.69 -6.83 5.80
CA ASN A 13 -28.64 -6.99 6.91
C ASN A 13 -28.24 -8.01 8.00
N VAL A 14 -26.96 -8.39 8.06
CA VAL A 14 -26.41 -9.26 9.12
C VAL A 14 -25.26 -8.55 9.84
N TRP A 15 -25.28 -8.61 11.17
CA TRP A 15 -24.17 -8.12 11.99
C TRP A 15 -22.97 -9.04 11.84
N LYS A 16 -21.87 -8.50 11.29
CA LYS A 16 -20.60 -9.21 11.17
C LYS A 16 -19.54 -8.50 11.99
N SER A 17 -18.88 -9.22 12.88
CA SER A 17 -17.66 -8.75 13.53
C SER A 17 -16.49 -8.94 12.58
N THR A 18 -15.75 -7.87 12.34
CA THR A 18 -14.54 -7.85 11.52
C THR A 18 -13.42 -7.17 12.27
N THR A 19 -12.20 -7.62 12.03
CA THR A 19 -11.01 -6.97 12.56
C THR A 19 -10.56 -5.86 11.61
N PRO A 20 -9.90 -4.79 12.11
CA PRO A 20 -9.33 -3.76 11.23
C PRO A 20 -8.38 -4.33 10.18
N GLU A 21 -7.66 -5.41 10.51
CA GLU A 21 -6.77 -6.11 9.58
C GLU A 21 -7.53 -6.73 8.40
N GLU A 22 -8.73 -7.28 8.62
CA GLU A 22 -9.57 -7.83 7.55
C GLU A 22 -10.16 -6.73 6.68
N VAL A 23 -10.61 -5.63 7.30
CA VAL A 23 -11.10 -4.46 6.54
C VAL A 23 -9.99 -3.88 5.67
N LEU A 24 -8.78 -3.75 6.22
CA LEU A 24 -7.60 -3.31 5.47
C LEU A 24 -7.25 -4.29 4.34
N ALA A 25 -7.36 -5.59 4.58
CA ALA A 25 -7.11 -6.60 3.56
C ALA A 25 -8.09 -6.49 2.37
N LEU A 26 -9.39 -6.28 2.65
CA LEU A 26 -10.39 -6.03 1.62
C LEU A 26 -10.05 -4.79 0.78
N TYR A 27 -9.66 -3.70 1.45
CA TYR A 27 -9.23 -2.49 0.77
C TYR A 27 -8.00 -2.70 -0.11
N LEU A 28 -6.99 -3.44 0.37
CA LEU A 28 -5.79 -3.76 -0.40
C LEU A 28 -6.09 -4.67 -1.61
N ALA A 29 -7.04 -5.59 -1.47
CA ALA A 29 -7.48 -6.45 -2.56
C ALA A 29 -8.15 -5.64 -3.68
N GLU A 30 -9.02 -4.69 -3.34
CA GLU A 30 -9.63 -3.77 -4.32
C GLU A 30 -8.58 -2.90 -5.03
N LEU A 31 -7.63 -2.34 -4.26
CA LEU A 31 -6.51 -1.58 -4.83
C LEU A 31 -5.68 -2.40 -5.80
N ARG A 32 -5.42 -3.67 -5.47
CA ARG A 32 -4.72 -4.60 -6.37
C ARG A 32 -5.50 -4.77 -7.67
N ILE A 33 -6.80 -5.03 -7.62
CA ILE A 33 -7.64 -5.22 -8.83
C ILE A 33 -7.58 -3.98 -9.73
N MET A 34 -7.72 -2.78 -9.14
CA MET A 34 -7.61 -1.52 -9.89
C MET A 34 -6.23 -1.32 -10.51
N ALA A 35 -5.16 -1.64 -9.78
CA ALA A 35 -3.79 -1.53 -10.27
C ALA A 35 -3.48 -2.56 -11.37
N GLU A 36 -3.91 -3.81 -11.21
CA GLU A 36 -3.79 -4.88 -12.21
C GLU A 36 -4.52 -4.51 -13.51
N SER A 37 -5.72 -3.91 -13.40
CA SER A 37 -6.48 -3.41 -14.56
C SER A 37 -5.71 -2.33 -15.32
N LYS A 38 -5.11 -1.37 -14.61
CA LYS A 38 -4.33 -0.28 -15.23
C LYS A 38 -3.03 -0.76 -15.87
N LEU A 39 -2.33 -1.69 -15.22
CA LEU A 39 -1.02 -2.19 -15.66
C LEU A 39 -1.11 -3.39 -16.62
N LYS A 40 -2.30 -4.01 -16.74
CA LYS A 40 -2.56 -5.24 -17.51
C LYS A 40 -1.60 -6.38 -17.14
N ARG A 41 -1.16 -6.44 -15.88
CA ARG A 41 -0.21 -7.42 -15.35
C ARG A 41 -0.60 -7.79 -13.91
N PRO A 42 -0.43 -9.06 -13.51
CA PRO A 42 -0.71 -9.47 -12.13
C PRO A 42 0.30 -8.86 -11.17
N ILE A 43 -0.18 -8.40 -10.01
CA ILE A 43 0.64 -7.81 -8.95
C ILE A 43 0.63 -8.78 -7.78
N LYS A 44 1.83 -9.19 -7.36
CA LYS A 44 2.01 -10.12 -6.23
C LYS A 44 2.78 -9.47 -5.10
N ASP A 45 3.82 -8.71 -5.41
CA ASP A 45 4.69 -8.10 -4.43
C ASP A 45 4.30 -6.66 -4.13
N VAL A 46 4.38 -6.28 -2.85
CA VAL A 46 4.04 -4.92 -2.38
C VAL A 46 5.05 -4.38 -1.38
N VAL A 47 5.37 -3.10 -1.51
CA VAL A 47 6.11 -2.30 -0.51
C VAL A 47 5.13 -1.26 0.01
N LEU A 48 4.94 -1.18 1.32
CA LEU A 48 4.02 -0.20 1.91
C LEU A 48 4.77 0.94 2.58
N CYS A 49 4.24 2.15 2.42
CA CYS A 49 4.70 3.32 3.15
C CYS A 49 3.90 3.44 4.45
N ILE A 50 4.60 3.61 5.57
CA ILE A 50 3.98 3.81 6.89
C ILE A 50 4.54 5.05 7.57
N PRO A 51 3.71 5.73 8.39
CA PRO A 51 4.20 6.83 9.21
C PRO A 51 5.08 6.29 10.33
N VAL A 52 6.09 7.07 10.70
CA VAL A 52 7.12 6.69 11.69
C VAL A 52 6.52 6.45 13.09
N SER A 53 5.32 6.97 13.35
CA SER A 53 4.59 6.82 14.62
C SER A 53 3.99 5.43 14.86
N PHE A 54 3.99 4.54 13.86
CA PHE A 54 3.36 3.22 14.02
C PHE A 54 4.20 2.29 14.90
N SER A 55 3.53 1.64 15.86
CA SER A 55 4.16 0.64 16.72
C SER A 55 4.39 -0.67 15.98
N ARG A 56 5.41 -1.43 16.39
CA ARG A 56 5.69 -2.78 15.84
C ARG A 56 4.47 -3.69 15.84
N PHE A 57 3.58 -3.59 16.85
CA PHE A 57 2.34 -4.36 16.87
C PHE A 57 1.38 -3.98 15.73
N GLN A 58 1.27 -2.71 15.38
CA GLN A 58 0.45 -2.24 14.26
C GLN A 58 1.08 -2.65 12.93
N LEU A 59 2.41 -2.65 12.83
CA LEU A 59 3.13 -3.12 11.65
C LEU A 59 2.85 -4.59 11.36
N THR A 60 2.94 -5.47 12.36
CA THR A 60 2.58 -6.89 12.22
C THR A 60 1.11 -7.09 11.83
N ARG A 61 0.21 -6.20 12.25
CA ARG A 61 -1.21 -6.22 11.83
C ARG A 61 -1.38 -5.85 10.35
N ILE A 62 -0.62 -4.88 9.86
CA ILE A 62 -0.60 -4.51 8.43
C ILE A 62 -0.02 -5.66 7.59
N GLU A 63 1.09 -6.27 8.02
CA GLU A 63 1.68 -7.44 7.35
C GLU A 63 0.68 -8.60 7.24
N ARG A 64 -0.09 -8.83 8.31
CA ARG A 64 -1.18 -9.81 8.30
C ARG A 64 -2.29 -9.42 7.32
N ALA A 65 -2.69 -8.14 7.25
CA ALA A 65 -3.68 -7.67 6.28
C ALA A 65 -3.23 -7.91 4.84
N CYS A 66 -1.94 -7.65 4.52
CA CYS A 66 -1.37 -7.96 3.21
C CYS A 66 -1.46 -9.46 2.88
N THR A 67 -1.16 -10.31 3.86
CA THR A 67 -1.23 -11.76 3.71
C THR A 67 -2.67 -12.22 3.42
N ILE A 68 -3.65 -11.65 4.13
CA ILE A 68 -5.09 -11.93 3.90
C ILE A 68 -5.52 -11.45 2.51
N ALA A 69 -4.99 -10.32 2.02
CA ALA A 69 -5.26 -9.79 0.68
C ALA A 69 -4.57 -10.59 -0.45
N GLY A 70 -3.76 -11.60 -0.12
CA GLY A 70 -3.00 -12.37 -1.11
C GLY A 70 -1.86 -11.58 -1.76
N LEU A 71 -1.31 -10.59 -1.05
CA LEU A 71 -0.16 -9.80 -1.46
C LEU A 71 1.08 -10.22 -0.64
N HIS A 72 2.20 -10.41 -1.33
CA HIS A 72 3.48 -10.71 -0.72
C HIS A 72 4.14 -9.41 -0.25
N PHE A 73 4.28 -9.28 1.07
CA PHE A 73 4.80 -8.10 1.72
C PHE A 73 6.34 -8.10 1.69
N LEU A 74 6.96 -7.19 0.91
CA LEU A 74 8.41 -7.15 0.76
C LEU A 74 9.12 -6.39 1.88
N ARG A 75 8.67 -5.16 2.16
CA ARG A 75 9.31 -4.28 3.14
C ARG A 75 8.40 -3.09 3.48
N LEU A 76 8.54 -2.58 4.70
CA LEU A 76 8.00 -1.27 5.11
C LEU A 76 8.99 -0.16 4.75
N MET A 77 8.48 0.86 4.09
CA MET A 77 9.21 2.09 3.84
C MET A 77 8.70 3.19 4.78
N PRO A 78 9.56 3.87 5.54
CA PRO A 78 9.13 5.03 6.29
C PRO A 78 8.74 6.16 5.32
N GLU A 79 7.60 6.78 5.54
CA GLU A 79 7.07 7.89 4.73
C GLU A 79 8.10 8.98 4.35
N PRO A 80 8.92 9.53 5.27
CA PRO A 80 9.89 10.57 4.89
C PRO A 80 10.93 10.08 3.89
N ALA A 81 11.31 8.80 3.95
CA ALA A 81 12.22 8.23 2.95
C ALA A 81 11.52 8.05 1.60
N ALA A 82 10.22 7.71 1.58
CA ALA A 82 9.43 7.58 0.35
C ALA A 82 9.36 8.93 -0.38
N VAL A 83 9.09 10.00 0.36
CA VAL A 83 9.09 11.37 -0.15
C VAL A 83 10.47 11.76 -0.68
N ALA A 84 11.54 11.48 0.06
CA ALA A 84 12.90 11.78 -0.39
C ALA A 84 13.27 11.04 -1.69
N LEU A 85 12.90 9.76 -1.82
CA LEU A 85 13.10 9.00 -3.06
C LEU A 85 12.30 9.56 -4.23
N LEU A 86 11.04 9.95 -3.99
CA LEU A 86 10.19 10.56 -5.01
C LEU A 86 10.82 11.85 -5.55
N TYR A 87 11.27 12.73 -4.67
CA TYR A 87 11.94 13.98 -5.06
C TYR A 87 13.22 13.72 -5.87
N ALA A 88 14.05 12.77 -5.43
CA ALA A 88 15.27 12.40 -6.16
C ALA A 88 14.94 11.85 -7.56
N GLN A 89 13.89 11.03 -7.68
CA GLN A 89 13.45 10.50 -8.97
C GLN A 89 12.88 11.60 -9.87
N GLN A 90 12.11 12.54 -9.32
CA GLN A 90 11.56 13.67 -10.06
C GLN A 90 12.69 14.57 -10.59
N GLN A 91 13.71 14.85 -9.78
CA GLN A 91 14.91 15.59 -10.21
C GLN A 91 15.64 14.85 -11.35
N GLN A 92 15.79 13.52 -11.27
CA GLN A 92 16.39 12.73 -12.35
C GLN A 92 15.55 12.73 -13.63
N HIS A 93 14.22 12.76 -13.53
CA HIS A 93 13.33 12.85 -14.69
C HIS A 93 13.50 14.19 -15.40
N ILE A 94 13.55 15.30 -14.66
CA ILE A 94 13.81 16.65 -15.21
C ILE A 94 15.13 16.69 -15.99
N LEU A 95 16.12 15.86 -15.60
CA LEU A 95 17.42 15.77 -16.27
C LEU A 95 17.45 14.77 -17.44
N ARG A 96 16.45 13.89 -17.61
CA ARG A 96 16.48 12.73 -18.55
C ARG A 96 15.56 12.84 -19.76
N ASP A 97 15.01 14.01 -20.06
CA ASP A 97 14.09 14.22 -21.20
C ASP A 97 14.73 14.14 -22.62
N ASN A 98 15.87 13.45 -22.78
CA ASN A 98 16.52 13.26 -24.09
C ASN A 98 16.91 11.80 -24.44
N THR A 99 16.51 10.78 -23.67
CA THR A 99 16.83 9.38 -24.07
C THR A 99 15.78 8.37 -23.62
N GLY A 100 15.03 7.85 -24.59
CA GLY A 100 13.83 7.05 -24.41
C GLY A 100 14.03 5.63 -23.87
N ARG A 101 14.37 5.48 -22.59
CA ARG A 101 14.23 4.20 -21.88
C ARG A 101 13.80 4.39 -20.43
N VAL A 102 12.50 4.19 -20.19
CA VAL A 102 11.92 4.17 -18.83
C VAL A 102 11.73 2.72 -18.40
N SER A 103 12.63 2.22 -17.55
CA SER A 103 12.47 0.91 -16.90
C SER A 103 11.53 1.07 -15.71
N LYS A 104 10.30 0.56 -15.84
CA LYS A 104 9.27 0.59 -14.79
C LYS A 104 9.55 -0.49 -13.75
N ARG A 105 10.02 -0.10 -12.56
CA ARG A 105 9.94 -0.94 -11.35
C ARG A 105 8.71 -0.48 -10.58
N ILE A 106 7.71 -1.35 -10.53
CA ILE A 106 6.41 -1.07 -9.91
C ILE A 106 6.59 -1.11 -8.39
N ALA A 107 6.25 -0.03 -7.72
CA ALA A 107 6.31 0.12 -6.27
C ALA A 107 5.04 0.84 -5.83
N LEU A 108 4.13 0.11 -5.20
CA LEU A 108 2.82 0.61 -4.79
C LEU A 108 2.96 1.47 -3.52
N VAL A 109 3.36 2.73 -3.72
CA VAL A 109 3.57 3.70 -2.64
C VAL A 109 2.21 4.28 -2.21
N LEU A 110 1.64 3.73 -1.13
CA LEU A 110 0.45 4.31 -0.48
C LEU A 110 0.84 5.54 0.34
N ILE A 111 0.81 6.73 -0.26
CA ILE A 111 0.86 8.00 0.46
C ILE A 111 -0.58 8.52 0.54
N TRP A 112 -1.20 8.45 1.71
CA TRP A 112 -2.42 9.21 1.99
C TRP A 112 -2.02 10.62 2.45
N VAL A 113 -1.66 11.46 1.50
CA VAL A 113 -1.67 12.92 1.67
C VAL A 113 -2.36 13.48 0.44
N GLN A 114 -3.60 13.93 0.64
CA GLN A 114 -4.46 14.66 -0.31
C GLN A 114 -4.05 14.62 -1.79
N GLY A 115 -4.64 13.69 -2.54
CA GLY A 115 -4.98 13.95 -3.93
C GLY A 115 -4.00 13.58 -5.05
N ILE A 116 -2.96 12.78 -4.82
CA ILE A 116 -2.11 12.27 -5.92
C ILE A 116 -1.96 10.74 -5.84
N MET A 117 -2.74 10.05 -6.68
CA MET A 117 -2.59 8.62 -6.95
C MET A 117 -1.44 8.42 -7.95
N MET A 118 -0.21 8.32 -7.46
CA MET A 118 0.95 7.95 -8.29
C MET A 118 1.20 6.43 -8.17
N LEU A 119 0.64 5.68 -9.12
CA LEU A 119 1.03 4.30 -9.40
C LEU A 119 2.39 4.33 -10.11
N LEU A 120 3.46 3.97 -9.38
CA LEU A 120 4.77 3.59 -9.94
C LEU A 120 4.77 2.11 -10.29
#